data_AF-G9K8S3-F1
#
_entry.id   AF-G9K8S3-F1
#
_cell.length_a   1.000
_cell.length_b   1.000
_cell.length_c   1.000
_cell.angle_alpha   90.00
_cell.angle_beta   90.00
_cell.angle_gamma   90.00
#
_symmetry.space_group_name_H-M   'P 1'
#
loop_
_entity.id
_entity.type
_entity.pdbx_description
1 polymer ?
#
loop_
_entity_poly.entity_id
_entity_poly.type
_entity_poly.pdbx_seq_one_letter_code
_entity_poly.pdbx_strand_id
1 'polypeptide(L)'
;QLRQLDMKRVTEEERRIASVVAKKEEEKKRESHKQSLLKEKKRLTINNVARKWDLQQNRIPNIAPNQDRKVSDSPQDPSQLHGSTVSAFPEETGSLDSGLNNTLQGLSVTDTHLVEVDGDTLSLYGSGALESLDRNWSVQTAGMVTTVSFTFIEFDEIVQVLPKLKIKFPNSLHLKFKETNLVMLQQFNALAQLRRVDQLTI
;
A
#
# COMPACT_ATOMS: atom_id res chain seq x y z
N GLN A 1 -20.55 -11.93 -63.99
CA GLN A 1 -19.16 -12.42 -63.96
C GLN A 1 -18.63 -12.24 -62.54
N LEU A 2 -18.51 -13.31 -61.75
CA LEU A 2 -17.93 -13.24 -60.40
C LEU A 2 -16.41 -13.47 -60.52
N ARG A 3 -15.62 -12.50 -60.03
CA ARG A 3 -14.16 -12.65 -59.89
C ARG A 3 -13.89 -13.78 -58.89
N GLN A 4 -13.23 -14.84 -59.34
CA GLN A 4 -12.65 -15.85 -58.45
C GLN A 4 -11.67 -15.17 -57.49
N LEU A 5 -11.91 -15.33 -56.20
CA LEU A 5 -10.98 -14.96 -55.14
C LEU A 5 -9.88 -16.03 -55.09
N ASP A 6 -8.64 -15.63 -55.35
CA ASP A 6 -7.46 -16.48 -55.20
C ASP A 6 -7.30 -16.89 -53.73
N MET A 7 -7.78 -18.10 -53.40
CA MET A 7 -7.51 -18.74 -52.12
C MET A 7 -6.06 -19.24 -52.11
N LYS A 8 -5.11 -18.35 -51.79
CA LYS A 8 -3.72 -18.74 -51.52
C LYS A 8 -3.72 -19.81 -50.41
N ARG A 9 -3.31 -21.03 -50.78
CA ARG A 9 -3.21 -22.17 -49.87
C ARG A 9 -2.09 -21.87 -48.86
N VAL A 10 -2.47 -21.60 -47.61
CA VAL A 10 -1.54 -21.36 -46.50
C VAL A 10 -0.52 -22.51 -46.45
N THR A 11 0.76 -22.15 -46.60
CA THR A 11 1.89 -23.08 -46.55
C THR A 11 2.08 -23.62 -45.13
N GLU A 12 2.69 -24.79 -45.02
CA GLU A 12 2.95 -25.40 -43.71
C GLU A 12 3.87 -24.54 -42.82
N GLU A 13 4.79 -23.80 -43.45
CA GLU A 13 5.65 -22.84 -42.75
C GLU A 13 4.86 -21.63 -42.21
N GLU A 14 3.89 -21.10 -42.98
CA GLU A 14 3.00 -20.04 -42.49
C GLU A 14 2.14 -20.50 -41.30
N ARG A 15 1.66 -21.76 -41.30
CA ARG A 15 0.96 -22.36 -40.15
C ARG A 15 1.87 -22.47 -38.92
N ARG A 16 3.13 -22.88 -39.10
CA ARG A 16 4.11 -23.01 -38.03
C ARG A 16 4.42 -21.65 -37.40
N ILE A 17 4.65 -20.62 -38.22
CA ILE A 17 4.91 -19.24 -37.77
C ILE A 17 3.70 -18.69 -37.02
N ALA A 18 2.48 -18.86 -37.55
CA ALA A 18 1.25 -18.41 -36.89
C ALA A 18 1.07 -19.05 -35.50
N SER A 19 1.38 -20.34 -35.36
CA SER A 19 1.30 -21.04 -34.06
C SER A 19 2.31 -20.50 -33.03
N VAL A 20 3.55 -20.23 -33.44
CA VAL A 20 4.57 -19.66 -32.56
C VAL A 20 4.19 -18.24 -32.13
N VAL A 21 3.67 -17.43 -33.06
CA VAL A 21 3.21 -16.06 -32.75
C VAL A 21 2.03 -16.10 -31.79
N ALA A 22 1.04 -16.98 -32.01
CA ALA A 22 -0.11 -17.13 -31.13
C ALA A 22 0.30 -17.54 -29.71
N LYS A 23 1.22 -18.51 -29.56
CA LYS A 23 1.73 -18.91 -28.24
C LYS A 23 2.49 -17.79 -27.53
N LYS A 24 3.32 -17.03 -28.28
CA LYS A 24 4.05 -15.88 -27.73
C LYS A 24 3.12 -14.75 -27.30
N GLU A 25 2.05 -14.51 -28.05
CA GLU A 25 1.04 -13.51 -27.73
C GLU A 25 0.24 -13.91 -26.47
N GLU A 26 -0.18 -15.18 -26.37
CA GLU A 26 -0.87 -15.70 -25.19
C GLU A 26 -0.01 -15.57 -23.93
N GLU A 27 1.28 -15.89 -24.03
CA GLU A 27 2.23 -15.72 -22.94
C GLU A 27 2.40 -14.26 -22.51
N LYS A 28 2.54 -13.35 -23.49
CA LYS A 28 2.61 -11.92 -23.23
C LYS A 28 1.33 -11.43 -22.53
N LYS A 29 0.16 -11.91 -22.95
CA LYS A 29 -1.12 -11.55 -22.36
C LYS A 29 -1.23 -12.02 -20.91
N ARG A 30 -0.80 -13.26 -20.64
CA ARG A 30 -0.78 -13.84 -19.29
C ARG A 30 0.16 -13.08 -18.36
N GLU A 31 1.37 -12.75 -18.81
CA GLU A 31 2.33 -11.97 -18.02
C GLU A 31 1.83 -10.54 -17.76
N SER A 32 1.27 -9.89 -18.78
CA SER A 32 0.64 -8.57 -18.63
C SER A 32 -0.50 -8.58 -17.61
N HIS A 33 -1.32 -9.64 -17.63
CA HIS A 33 -2.42 -9.77 -16.66
C HIS A 33 -1.88 -9.92 -15.23
N LYS A 34 -0.85 -10.74 -15.03
CA LYS A 34 -0.18 -10.90 -13.73
C LYS A 34 0.39 -9.59 -13.20
N GLN A 35 1.06 -8.81 -14.04
CA GLN A 35 1.60 -7.51 -13.66
C GLN A 35 0.49 -6.51 -13.31
N SER A 36 -0.61 -6.52 -14.06
CA SER A 36 -1.77 -5.67 -13.77
C SER A 36 -2.38 -6.00 -12.41
N LEU A 37 -2.52 -7.29 -12.07
CA LEU A 37 -3.03 -7.71 -10.77
C LEU A 37 -2.11 -7.27 -9.62
N LEU A 38 -0.79 -7.39 -9.78
CA LEU A 38 0.15 -6.97 -8.74
C LEU A 38 0.12 -5.44 -8.53
N LYS A 39 0.07 -4.67 -9.62
CA LYS A 39 -0.08 -3.21 -9.56
C LYS A 39 -1.37 -2.81 -8.86
N GLU A 40 -2.47 -3.49 -9.17
CA GLU A 40 -3.76 -3.24 -8.55
C GLU A 40 -3.76 -3.60 -7.06
N LYS A 41 -3.15 -4.74 -6.69
CA LYS A 41 -2.95 -5.12 -5.30
C LYS A 41 -2.22 -4.03 -4.52
N LYS A 42 -1.07 -3.57 -5.06
CA LYS A 42 -0.28 -2.48 -4.47
C LYS A 42 -1.12 -1.21 -4.28
N ARG A 43 -1.86 -0.81 -5.31
CA ARG A 43 -2.72 0.38 -5.28
C ARG A 43 -3.76 0.29 -4.16
N LEU A 44 -4.42 -0.87 -4.02
CA LEU A 44 -5.42 -1.10 -2.98
C LEU A 44 -4.81 -1.10 -1.58
N THR A 45 -3.66 -1.77 -1.37
CA THR A 45 -2.98 -1.77 -0.08
C THR A 45 -2.59 -0.35 0.36
N ILE A 46 -2.01 0.45 -0.54
CA ILE A 46 -1.66 1.85 -0.23
C ILE A 46 -2.91 2.66 0.10
N ASN A 47 -4.02 2.47 -0.64
CA ASN A 47 -5.28 3.16 -0.33
C ASN A 47 -5.85 2.77 1.04
N ASN A 48 -5.76 1.50 1.40
CA ASN A 48 -6.22 1.02 2.69
C ASN A 48 -5.37 1.57 3.84
N VAL A 49 -4.03 1.60 3.67
CA VAL A 49 -3.10 2.23 4.61
C VAL A 49 -3.44 3.71 4.80
N ALA A 50 -3.61 4.46 3.71
CA ALA A 50 -3.96 5.88 3.74
C ALA A 50 -5.29 6.11 4.48
N ARG A 51 -6.33 5.33 4.17
CA ARG A 51 -7.63 5.43 4.86
C ARG A 51 -7.51 5.17 6.35
N LYS A 52 -6.71 4.18 6.76
CA LYS A 52 -6.47 3.90 8.18
C LYS A 52 -5.73 5.05 8.87
N TRP A 53 -4.73 5.62 8.20
CA TRP A 53 -4.01 6.80 8.66
C TRP A 53 -4.98 7.96 8.91
N ASP A 54 -5.83 8.29 7.95
CA ASP A 54 -6.80 9.38 8.07
C ASP A 54 -7.77 9.16 9.25
N LEU A 55 -8.27 7.93 9.41
CA LEU A 55 -9.14 7.57 10.53
C LEU A 55 -8.44 7.68 11.89
N GLN A 56 -7.13 7.41 11.94
CA GLN A 56 -6.32 7.56 13.15
C GLN A 56 -6.11 9.03 13.48
N GLN A 57 -5.76 9.86 12.50
CA GLN A 57 -5.57 11.31 12.71
C GLN A 57 -6.89 11.99 13.15
N ASN A 58 -8.03 11.61 12.56
CA ASN A 58 -9.34 12.14 12.95
C ASN A 58 -9.85 11.67 14.32
N ARG A 59 -9.23 10.64 14.91
CA ARG A 59 -9.56 10.16 16.27
C ARG A 59 -8.81 10.89 17.38
N ILE A 60 -7.76 11.65 17.05
CA ILE A 60 -7.06 12.50 18.01
C ILE A 60 -7.87 13.81 18.13
N PRO A 61 -8.60 14.06 19.23
CA PRO A 61 -9.24 15.35 19.43
C PRO A 61 -8.12 16.35 19.64
N ASN A 62 -8.17 17.44 18.89
CA ASN A 62 -7.31 18.60 19.04
C ASN A 62 -7.35 19.07 20.50
N ILE A 63 -6.35 18.71 21.33
CA ILE A 63 -6.23 19.25 22.69
C ILE A 63 -5.69 20.67 22.54
N ALA A 64 -6.61 21.62 22.39
CA ALA A 64 -6.32 23.02 22.58
C ALA A 64 -6.01 23.27 24.08
N PRO A 65 -4.94 24.00 24.43
CA PRO A 65 -4.67 24.34 25.82
C PRO A 65 -5.53 25.53 26.28
N ASN A 66 -6.33 25.27 27.33
CA ASN A 66 -6.90 26.20 28.32
C ASN A 66 -7.88 27.30 27.89
N GLN A 67 -9.08 27.31 28.50
CA GLN A 67 -9.52 28.40 29.40
C GLN A 67 -10.46 27.89 30.52
N ASP A 68 -10.32 28.56 31.66
CA ASP A 68 -10.86 28.37 33.01
C ASP A 68 -12.38 28.23 33.21
N ARG A 69 -12.72 27.56 34.35
CA ARG A 69 -13.91 27.75 35.24
C ARG A 69 -15.30 27.56 34.59
N LYS A 70 -16.22 26.78 35.15
CA LYS A 70 -16.82 26.92 36.49
C LYS A 70 -17.81 25.77 36.72
N VAL A 71 -17.85 25.28 37.95
CA VAL A 71 -18.82 24.34 38.54
C VAL A 71 -20.28 24.76 38.27
N SER A 72 -21.14 23.81 37.92
CA SER A 72 -22.58 23.81 38.25
C SER A 72 -23.19 22.42 38.14
N ASP A 73 -24.26 22.21 38.89
CA ASP A 73 -24.61 21.02 39.66
C ASP A 73 -25.93 20.37 39.17
N SER A 74 -25.95 19.03 39.02
CA SER A 74 -27.09 18.06 39.16
C SER A 74 -28.32 18.10 38.21
N PRO A 75 -29.24 17.08 38.16
CA PRO A 75 -29.12 15.59 38.31
C PRO A 75 -30.05 14.70 37.37
N GLN A 76 -29.89 13.34 37.44
CA GLN A 76 -30.83 12.21 37.07
C GLN A 76 -31.13 11.88 35.58
N ASP A 77 -31.39 10.65 35.07
CA ASP A 77 -31.32 9.18 35.42
C ASP A 77 -31.64 8.39 34.08
N PRO A 78 -31.87 7.04 33.98
CA PRO A 78 -31.43 6.22 32.83
C PRO A 78 -32.58 5.56 32.01
N SER A 79 -32.36 5.13 30.76
CA SER A 79 -33.20 4.15 30.02
C SER A 79 -32.58 3.86 28.64
N GLN A 80 -32.26 2.62 28.25
CA GLN A 80 -33.09 1.45 27.87
C GLN A 80 -33.80 1.57 26.49
N LEU A 81 -33.64 0.49 25.69
CA LEU A 81 -34.48 -0.01 24.59
C LEU A 81 -34.09 0.26 23.11
N HIS A 82 -33.52 -0.79 22.50
CA HIS A 82 -34.05 -1.60 21.38
C HIS A 82 -34.78 -0.90 20.20
N GLY A 83 -34.34 -1.19 18.98
CA GLY A 83 -35.07 -0.85 17.76
C GLY A 83 -34.46 -1.44 16.48
N SER A 84 -34.80 -2.69 16.17
CA SER A 84 -34.62 -3.30 14.85
C SER A 84 -35.57 -2.68 13.83
N THR A 85 -35.09 -2.35 12.62
CA THR A 85 -35.93 -2.38 11.41
C THR A 85 -35.11 -2.84 10.21
N VAL A 86 -35.52 -3.98 9.68
CA VAL A 86 -35.14 -4.59 8.41
C VAL A 86 -35.64 -3.70 7.26
N SER A 87 -34.79 -3.46 6.26
CA SER A 87 -35.27 -3.06 4.93
C SER A 87 -34.60 -3.96 3.89
N ALA A 88 -35.43 -4.84 3.35
CA ALA A 88 -35.15 -5.66 2.19
C ALA A 88 -35.59 -4.90 0.93
N PHE A 89 -34.76 -4.87 -0.11
CA PHE A 89 -35.22 -4.89 -1.49
C PHE A 89 -34.26 -5.73 -2.36
N PRO A 90 -34.78 -6.44 -3.39
CA PRO A 90 -34.13 -7.59 -4.01
C PRO A 90 -33.51 -7.29 -5.39
N GLU A 91 -32.56 -8.17 -5.76
CA GLU A 91 -32.26 -8.79 -7.09
C GLU A 91 -32.73 -8.09 -8.38
N GLU A 92 -32.07 -8.14 -9.53
CA GLU A 92 -30.82 -8.69 -10.07
C GLU A 92 -30.79 -8.10 -11.50
N THR A 93 -29.66 -7.65 -12.03
CA THR A 93 -29.45 -7.70 -13.49
C THR A 93 -27.99 -8.05 -13.76
N GLY A 94 -27.82 -9.09 -14.57
CA GLY A 94 -26.60 -9.90 -14.66
C GLY A 94 -25.36 -9.10 -14.99
N SER A 95 -24.34 -9.27 -14.16
CA SER A 95 -23.02 -8.71 -14.42
C SER A 95 -22.01 -9.82 -14.66
N LEU A 96 -21.26 -9.68 -15.77
CA LEU A 96 -20.04 -10.41 -16.07
C LEU A 96 -18.92 -10.22 -15.01
N ASP A 97 -19.21 -9.50 -13.92
CA ASP A 97 -18.26 -9.19 -12.84
C ASP A 97 -18.04 -10.33 -11.84
N SER A 98 -18.80 -11.44 -11.89
CA SER A 98 -18.62 -12.56 -10.94
C SER A 98 -17.18 -13.11 -10.92
N GLY A 99 -16.50 -13.08 -12.07
CA GLY A 99 -15.08 -13.46 -12.16
C GLY A 99 -14.13 -12.41 -11.57
N LEU A 100 -14.42 -11.11 -11.74
CA LEU A 100 -13.57 -10.02 -11.25
C LEU A 100 -13.73 -9.79 -9.75
N ASN A 101 -14.95 -9.96 -9.24
CA ASN A 101 -15.28 -9.82 -7.82
C ASN A 101 -14.54 -10.86 -6.99
N ASN A 102 -14.44 -12.11 -7.46
CA ASN A 102 -13.69 -13.16 -6.79
C ASN A 102 -12.16 -12.91 -6.81
N THR A 103 -11.61 -12.34 -7.89
CA THR A 103 -10.20 -11.93 -7.92
C THR A 103 -9.95 -10.73 -7.00
N LEU A 104 -10.84 -9.73 -6.98
CA LEU A 104 -10.74 -8.57 -6.08
C LEU A 104 -10.90 -8.96 -4.61
N GLN A 105 -11.72 -9.95 -4.30
CA GLN A 105 -11.91 -10.46 -2.94
C GLN A 105 -10.69 -11.27 -2.47
N GLY A 106 -9.94 -11.89 -3.40
CA GLY A 106 -8.60 -12.46 -3.17
C GLY A 106 -7.47 -11.42 -3.08
N LEU A 107 -7.68 -10.20 -3.59
CA LEU A 107 -6.84 -9.02 -3.36
C LEU A 107 -7.21 -8.38 -2.02
N SER A 108 -7.08 -9.17 -0.96
CA SER A 108 -7.33 -8.84 0.44
C SER A 108 -7.38 -7.34 0.77
N VAL A 109 -8.59 -6.84 1.06
CA VAL A 109 -8.86 -5.53 1.68
C VAL A 109 -8.22 -5.43 3.09
N THR A 110 -7.64 -6.52 3.61
CA THR A 110 -7.04 -6.57 4.94
C THR A 110 -5.54 -6.27 4.98
N ASP A 111 -4.86 -6.14 3.84
CA ASP A 111 -3.45 -5.74 3.84
C ASP A 111 -3.34 -4.28 4.33
N THR A 112 -2.90 -4.11 5.59
CA THR A 112 -2.79 -2.80 6.25
C THR A 112 -1.37 -2.24 6.26
N HIS A 113 -0.46 -2.86 5.52
CA HIS A 113 0.91 -2.39 5.33
C HIS A 113 1.50 -2.95 4.04
N LEU A 114 2.50 -2.27 3.48
CA LEU A 114 3.22 -2.70 2.29
C LEU A 114 4.72 -2.39 2.45
N VAL A 115 5.55 -3.29 1.96
CA VAL A 115 7.01 -3.12 1.88
C VAL A 115 7.43 -3.36 0.45
N GLU A 116 8.16 -2.41 -0.12
CA GLU A 116 8.62 -2.47 -1.50
C GLU A 116 10.08 -2.08 -1.58
N VAL A 117 10.83 -2.79 -2.41
CA VAL A 117 12.17 -2.38 -2.81
C VAL A 117 12.13 -2.10 -4.31
N ASP A 118 12.39 -0.85 -4.67
CA ASP A 118 12.51 -0.41 -6.05
C ASP A 118 13.90 0.21 -6.23
N GLY A 119 14.77 -0.50 -6.96
CA GLY A 119 16.18 -0.13 -7.09
C GLY A 119 16.86 0.02 -5.73
N ASP A 120 17.34 1.23 -5.44
CA ASP A 120 18.02 1.60 -4.19
C ASP A 120 17.08 2.15 -3.10
N THR A 121 15.77 2.14 -3.36
CA THR A 121 14.77 2.74 -2.48
C THR A 121 13.91 1.66 -1.81
N LEU A 122 13.97 1.60 -0.48
CA LEU A 122 13.07 0.82 0.36
C LEU A 122 11.89 1.69 0.77
N SER A 123 10.67 1.32 0.37
CA SER A 123 9.44 2.02 0.72
C SER A 123 8.61 1.21 1.73
N LEU A 124 8.31 1.83 2.86
CA LEU A 124 7.55 1.27 3.98
C LEU A 124 6.25 2.05 4.11
N TYR A 125 5.12 1.36 3.91
CA TYR A 125 3.78 1.92 3.98
C TYR A 125 3.02 1.32 5.17
N GLY A 126 2.58 2.16 6.11
CA GLY A 126 1.84 1.73 7.31
C GLY A 126 2.74 1.16 8.41
N SER A 127 2.32 1.29 9.67
CA SER A 127 3.13 0.92 10.84
C SER A 127 3.63 -0.53 10.82
N GLY A 128 2.81 -1.47 10.36
CA GLY A 128 3.19 -2.89 10.23
C GLY A 128 4.37 -3.13 9.25
N ALA A 129 4.68 -2.19 8.37
CA ALA A 129 5.85 -2.29 7.49
C ALA A 129 7.17 -2.24 8.27
N LEU A 130 7.21 -1.65 9.47
CA LEU A 130 8.42 -1.57 10.30
C LEU A 130 8.90 -2.95 10.76
N GLU A 131 8.00 -3.92 10.91
CA GLU A 131 8.34 -5.31 11.24
C GLU A 131 9.21 -5.98 10.17
N SER A 132 9.17 -5.47 8.93
CA SER A 132 10.03 -5.98 7.86
C SER A 132 11.51 -5.70 8.10
N LEU A 133 11.86 -4.76 8.98
CA LEU A 133 13.23 -4.51 9.39
C LEU A 133 13.81 -5.68 10.21
N ASP A 134 12.96 -6.44 10.91
CA ASP A 134 13.38 -7.61 11.66
C ASP A 134 13.65 -8.82 10.73
N ARG A 135 13.06 -8.84 9.52
CA ARG A 135 13.27 -9.91 8.53
C ARG A 135 14.72 -10.01 8.06
N ASN A 136 15.06 -11.18 7.52
CA ASN A 136 16.34 -11.41 6.88
C ASN A 136 16.33 -10.82 5.46
N TRP A 137 17.13 -9.78 5.25
CA TRP A 137 17.36 -9.19 3.93
C TRP A 137 18.59 -9.84 3.30
N SER A 138 18.57 -9.99 1.97
CA SER A 138 19.76 -10.44 1.24
C SER A 138 20.87 -9.38 1.37
N VAL A 139 22.13 -9.80 1.43
CA VAL A 139 23.28 -8.88 1.52
C VAL A 139 23.30 -7.91 0.33
N GLN A 140 22.90 -8.39 -0.86
CA GLN A 140 22.81 -7.57 -2.07
C GLN A 140 21.76 -6.47 -1.93
N THR A 141 20.54 -6.82 -1.50
CA THR A 141 19.46 -5.84 -1.31
C THR A 141 19.82 -4.85 -0.20
N ALA A 142 20.31 -5.35 0.94
CA ALA A 142 20.72 -4.53 2.07
C ALA A 142 21.83 -3.52 1.72
N GLY A 143 22.79 -3.94 0.90
CA GLY A 143 23.88 -3.08 0.42
C GLY A 143 23.46 -2.09 -0.67
N MET A 144 22.47 -2.43 -1.48
CA MET A 144 21.96 -1.59 -2.57
C MET A 144 21.05 -0.47 -2.07
N VAL A 145 20.28 -0.69 -0.99
CA VAL A 145 19.36 0.31 -0.47
C VAL A 145 20.14 1.49 0.13
N THR A 146 19.98 2.65 -0.49
CA THR A 146 20.54 3.94 -0.06
C THR A 146 19.47 4.87 0.48
N THR A 147 18.22 4.67 0.04
CA THR A 147 17.08 5.53 0.34
C THR A 147 16.01 4.74 1.07
N VAL A 148 15.51 5.25 2.19
CA VAL A 148 14.42 4.62 2.95
C VAL A 148 13.27 5.62 3.06
N SER A 149 12.10 5.22 2.57
CA SER A 149 10.89 6.03 2.56
C SER A 149 9.86 5.48 3.53
N PHE A 150 9.44 6.29 4.49
CA PHE A 150 8.37 6.01 5.42
C PHE A 150 7.11 6.76 4.97
N THR A 151 5.99 6.06 4.85
CA THR A 151 4.73 6.66 4.42
C THR A 151 3.55 6.16 5.23
N PHE A 152 2.77 7.09 5.82
CA PHE A 152 1.64 6.76 6.72
C PHE A 152 2.09 5.99 7.97
N ILE A 153 3.14 6.47 8.64
CA ILE A 153 3.73 5.84 9.82
C ILE A 153 4.08 6.94 10.82
N GLU A 154 3.65 6.82 12.08
CA GLU A 154 3.95 7.81 13.12
C GLU A 154 5.47 7.93 13.31
N PHE A 155 5.97 9.16 13.39
CA PHE A 155 7.40 9.40 13.53
C PHE A 155 7.99 8.75 14.79
N ASP A 156 7.25 8.74 15.89
CA ASP A 156 7.68 8.12 17.14
C ASP A 156 7.86 6.59 17.02
N GLU A 157 7.09 5.93 16.15
CA GLU A 157 7.29 4.51 15.83
C GLU A 157 8.55 4.31 14.98
N ILE A 158 8.79 5.22 14.02
CA ILE A 158 10.00 5.18 13.18
C ILE A 158 11.26 5.32 14.05
N VAL A 159 11.27 6.27 14.98
CA VAL A 159 12.41 6.54 15.88
C VAL A 159 12.87 5.28 16.61
N GLN A 160 11.92 4.46 17.08
CA GLN A 160 12.21 3.22 17.81
C GLN A 160 12.97 2.19 16.98
N VAL A 161 12.77 2.18 15.66
CA VAL A 161 13.40 1.20 14.76
C VAL A 161 14.62 1.74 14.02
N LEU A 162 14.96 3.03 14.17
CA LEU A 162 16.14 3.64 13.55
C LEU A 162 17.46 2.90 13.82
N PRO A 163 17.77 2.43 15.04
CA PRO A 163 19.00 1.67 15.27
C PRO A 163 19.01 0.37 14.47
N LYS A 164 17.87 -0.33 14.40
CA LYS A 164 17.73 -1.57 13.63
C LYS A 164 17.88 -1.32 12.14
N LEU A 165 17.24 -0.27 11.64
CA LEU A 165 17.34 0.17 10.25
C LEU A 165 18.81 0.34 9.85
N LYS A 166 19.61 1.02 10.68
CA LYS A 166 21.00 1.29 10.36
C LYS A 166 21.90 0.06 10.38
N ILE A 167 21.56 -0.95 11.19
CA ILE A 167 22.25 -2.26 11.18
C ILE A 167 21.90 -3.02 9.90
N LYS A 168 20.63 -3.02 9.49
CA LYS A 168 20.14 -3.78 8.33
C LYS A 168 20.54 -3.13 7.01
N PHE A 169 20.54 -1.81 6.96
CA PHE A 169 20.82 -1.00 5.77
C PHE A 169 21.93 0.01 6.11
N PRO A 170 23.19 -0.43 6.25
CA PRO A 170 24.29 0.45 6.66
C PRO A 170 24.53 1.60 5.68
N ASN A 171 24.19 1.38 4.41
CA ASN A 171 24.33 2.33 3.30
C ASN A 171 23.15 3.29 3.16
N SER A 172 22.17 3.27 4.06
CA SER A 172 21.07 4.23 4.02
C SER A 172 21.58 5.64 4.35
N LEU A 173 21.55 6.54 3.36
CA LEU A 173 21.99 7.93 3.45
C LEU A 173 20.82 8.92 3.35
N HIS A 174 19.73 8.52 2.67
CA HIS A 174 18.55 9.35 2.46
C HIS A 174 17.34 8.78 3.17
N LEU A 175 16.72 9.55 4.06
CA LEU A 175 15.43 9.22 4.67
C LEU A 175 14.33 10.13 4.13
N LYS A 176 13.23 9.53 3.68
CA LYS A 176 12.02 10.24 3.23
C LYS A 176 10.90 9.97 4.23
N PHE A 177 10.26 11.03 4.69
CA PHE A 177 9.13 10.98 5.61
C PHE A 177 7.95 11.60 4.89
N LYS A 178 6.86 10.86 4.75
CA LYS A 178 5.62 11.36 4.14
C LYS A 178 4.46 10.94 5.01
N GLU A 179 3.62 11.88 5.43
CA GLU A 179 2.48 11.58 6.31
C GLU A 179 2.94 10.81 7.56
N THR A 180 3.85 11.42 8.32
CA THR A 180 4.45 10.80 9.52
C THR A 180 4.19 11.59 10.80
N ASN A 181 3.24 12.53 10.78
CA ASN A 181 2.86 13.34 11.94
C ASN A 181 4.04 14.06 12.63
N LEU A 182 4.98 14.53 11.80
CA LEU A 182 6.07 15.39 12.25
C LEU A 182 5.51 16.81 12.46
N VAL A 183 5.36 17.20 13.72
CA VAL A 183 4.77 18.49 14.13
C VAL A 183 5.80 19.53 14.54
N MET A 184 6.97 19.09 15.02
CA MET A 184 8.03 19.99 15.51
C MET A 184 9.40 19.63 14.95
N LEU A 185 10.16 20.64 14.52
CA LEU A 185 11.53 20.45 14.00
C LEU A 185 12.46 19.76 15.03
N GLN A 186 12.24 19.99 16.33
CA GLN A 186 13.02 19.37 17.39
C GLN A 186 12.93 17.83 17.38
N GLN A 187 11.87 17.24 16.83
CA GLN A 187 11.75 15.79 16.70
C GLN A 187 12.90 15.19 15.87
N PHE A 188 13.51 15.95 14.96
CA PHE A 188 14.70 15.51 14.22
C PHE A 188 15.93 15.26 15.10
N ASN A 189 15.96 15.77 16.34
CA ASN A 189 17.02 15.42 17.29
C ASN A 189 17.07 13.91 17.52
N ALA A 190 15.94 13.21 17.41
CA ALA A 190 15.90 11.75 17.48
C ALA A 190 16.66 11.06 16.33
N LEU A 191 16.89 11.75 15.21
CA LEU A 191 17.70 11.25 14.10
C LEU A 191 19.21 11.43 14.33
N ALA A 192 19.64 12.23 15.31
CA ALA A 192 21.06 12.49 15.57
C ALA A 192 21.87 11.23 15.94
N GLN A 193 21.18 10.19 16.40
CA GLN A 193 21.75 8.87 16.70
C GLN A 193 22.05 8.04 15.44
N LEU A 194 21.50 8.42 14.29
CA LEU A 194 21.88 7.85 12.99
C LEU A 194 23.17 8.51 12.49
N ARG A 195 24.20 7.70 12.26
CA ARG A 195 25.44 8.18 11.64
C ARG A 195 25.29 8.23 10.12
N ARG A 196 25.87 9.24 9.47
CA ARG A 196 25.95 9.33 7.99
C ARG A 196 24.58 9.34 7.31
N VAL A 197 23.70 10.23 7.76
CA VAL A 197 22.49 10.59 7.00
C VAL A 197 22.80 11.91 6.31
N ASP A 198 22.77 11.90 4.98
CA ASP A 198 23.21 13.03 4.14
C ASP A 198 22.00 13.84 3.66
N GLN A 199 20.85 13.19 3.51
CA GLN A 199 19.65 13.81 2.99
C GLN A 199 18.41 13.40 3.79
N LEU A 200 17.54 14.39 4.04
CA LEU A 200 16.20 14.20 4.56
C LEU A 200 15.21 14.81 3.56
N THR A 201 14.10 14.13 3.30
CA THR A 201 12.96 14.69 2.56
C THR A 201 11.71 14.53 3.40
N ILE A 202 10.99 15.64 3.59
CA ILE A 202 9.78 15.76 4.40
C ILE A 202 8.64 16.19 3.47
#